data_AF-A0A9J6FDY5-F1
#
_entry.id   AF-A0A9J6FDY5-F1
#
_cell.length_a   1.000
_cell.length_b   1.000
_cell.length_c   1.000
_cell.angle_alpha   90.00
_cell.angle_beta   90.00
_cell.angle_gamma   90.00
#
_symmetry.space_group_name_H-M   'P 1'
#
loop_
_entity.id
_entity.type
_entity.pdbx_description
1 polymer ?
#
loop_
_entity_poly.entity_id
_entity_poly.type
_entity_poly.pdbx_seq_one_letter_code
_entity_poly.pdbx_strand_id
1 'polypeptide(L)'
;MQELCKPCRTTLDAAKLVEDHGIKITADDIKRKELNMPAISYIAGVCAHAALKKLPCESCALNLTTEGSYNFLIDILIENLSRGALKFPQPVVVNAVLQTQLVLEKLSEKENATWFHAPGNQRELLLCLSKHFLSDSEDLDVCFKGHHPDTVLHNVLHAAANTLLKNYVNVRTDNLMTKKVEEQRRKLRTLK
;
A
#
# COMPACT_ATOMS: atom_id res chain seq x y z
N MET A 1 -7.76 41.04 19.09
CA MET A 1 -6.89 39.88 19.33
C MET A 1 -7.67 38.62 18.99
N GLN A 2 -7.43 38.03 17.82
CA GLN A 2 -7.80 36.65 17.51
C GLN A 2 -6.58 36.03 16.84
N GLU A 3 -5.88 35.18 17.58
CA GLU A 3 -4.78 34.38 17.06
C GLU A 3 -5.35 33.37 16.07
N LEU A 4 -5.12 33.62 14.79
CA LEU A 4 -5.22 32.61 13.74
C LEU A 4 -4.11 31.58 14.00
N CYS A 5 -4.47 30.51 14.70
CA CYS A 5 -3.68 29.30 14.79
C CYS A 5 -3.45 28.79 13.36
N LYS A 6 -2.24 29.02 12.83
CA LYS A 6 -1.80 28.50 11.53
C LYS A 6 -1.78 26.97 11.63
N PRO A 7 -2.37 26.22 10.68
CA PRO A 7 -2.10 24.79 10.61
C PRO A 7 -0.63 24.62 10.21
N CYS A 8 0.21 24.19 11.16
CA CYS A 8 1.56 23.75 10.87
C CYS A 8 1.46 22.41 10.11
N ARG A 9 1.20 22.48 8.80
CA ARG A 9 1.45 21.36 7.89
C ARG A 9 2.93 21.38 7.59
N THR A 10 3.72 20.74 8.43
CA THR A 10 5.08 20.37 8.06
C THR A 10 4.98 19.49 6.82
N THR A 11 5.36 20.03 5.66
CA THR A 11 5.45 19.25 4.43
C THR A 11 6.47 18.14 4.67
N LEU A 12 6.04 16.88 4.56
CA LEU A 12 6.93 15.74 4.70
C LEU A 12 7.91 15.76 3.52
N ASP A 13 9.19 15.92 3.81
CA ASP A 13 10.25 15.80 2.82
C ASP A 13 10.67 14.33 2.72
N ALA A 14 10.16 13.65 1.69
CA ALA A 14 10.41 12.22 1.51
C ALA A 14 11.89 11.90 1.30
N ALA A 15 12.62 12.72 0.56
CA ALA A 15 14.04 12.49 0.27
C ALA A 15 14.86 12.56 1.57
N LYS A 16 14.58 13.58 2.38
CA LYS A 16 15.20 13.70 3.71
C LYS A 16 14.87 12.53 4.61
N LEU A 17 13.61 12.09 4.66
CA LEU A 17 13.20 10.93 5.47
C LEU A 17 13.88 9.63 5.03
N VAL A 18 14.06 9.45 3.72
CA VAL A 18 14.77 8.31 3.15
C VAL A 18 16.24 8.32 3.58
N GLU A 19 16.89 9.47 3.54
CA GLU A 19 18.28 9.65 3.97
C GLU A 19 18.44 9.46 5.49
N ASP A 20 17.65 10.17 6.29
CA ASP A 20 17.71 10.17 7.76
C ASP A 20 17.48 8.77 8.36
N HIS A 21 16.68 7.94 7.69
CA HIS A 21 16.30 6.59 8.14
C HIS A 21 16.84 5.46 7.27
N GLY A 22 17.74 5.76 6.32
CA GLY A 22 18.41 4.77 5.48
C GLY A 22 17.46 3.85 4.70
N ILE A 23 16.27 4.33 4.33
CA ILE A 23 15.26 3.52 3.65
C ILE A 23 15.71 3.25 2.22
N LYS A 24 15.91 1.98 1.86
CA LYS A 24 16.28 1.60 0.50
C LYS A 24 15.45 0.42 0.04
N ILE A 25 14.96 0.50 -1.20
CA ILE A 25 14.32 -0.61 -1.90
C ILE A 25 15.31 -1.13 -2.93
N THR A 26 15.60 -2.42 -2.85
CA THR A 26 16.58 -3.12 -3.69
C THR A 26 15.86 -4.10 -4.62
N ALA A 27 16.57 -4.53 -5.67
CA ALA A 27 16.06 -5.58 -6.56
C ALA A 27 15.77 -6.88 -5.81
N ASP A 28 16.51 -7.18 -4.74
CA ASP A 28 16.27 -8.38 -3.92
C ASP A 28 15.00 -8.24 -3.08
N ASP A 29 14.64 -7.03 -2.63
CA ASP A 29 13.36 -6.79 -1.96
C ASP A 29 12.19 -7.13 -2.90
N ILE A 30 12.30 -6.75 -4.18
CA ILE A 30 11.31 -7.04 -5.23
C ILE A 30 11.24 -8.54 -5.51
N LYS A 31 12.37 -9.21 -5.71
CA LYS A 31 12.41 -10.67 -5.99
C LYS A 31 11.76 -11.49 -4.88
N ARG A 32 11.94 -11.09 -3.61
CA ARG A 32 11.28 -11.75 -2.47
C ARG A 32 9.75 -11.64 -2.49
N LYS A 33 9.17 -10.80 -3.36
CA LYS A 33 7.72 -10.66 -3.56
C LYS A 33 7.15 -11.50 -4.69
N GLU A 34 7.95 -12.20 -5.49
CA GLU A 34 7.47 -13.02 -6.60
C GLU A 34 6.35 -13.99 -6.18
N LEU A 35 6.54 -14.71 -5.08
CA LEU A 35 5.53 -15.65 -4.54
C LEU A 35 4.28 -14.96 -3.99
N ASN A 36 4.36 -13.67 -3.67
CA ASN A 36 3.26 -12.86 -3.15
C ASN A 36 2.55 -12.05 -4.24
N MET A 37 3.03 -12.06 -5.49
CA MET A 37 2.45 -11.31 -6.59
C MET A 37 0.95 -11.55 -6.77
N PRO A 38 0.41 -12.77 -6.54
CA PRO A 38 -1.04 -12.96 -6.61
C PRO A 38 -1.83 -12.13 -5.61
N ALA A 39 -1.35 -12.06 -4.36
CA ALA A 39 -1.97 -11.23 -3.33
C ALA A 39 -1.80 -9.74 -3.62
N ILE A 40 -0.64 -9.35 -4.15
CA ILE A 40 -0.34 -7.96 -4.52
C ILE A 40 -1.25 -7.51 -5.67
N SER A 41 -1.39 -8.31 -6.73
CA SER A 41 -2.31 -8.02 -7.85
C SER A 41 -3.75 -7.93 -7.38
N TYR A 42 -4.19 -8.85 -6.51
CA TYR A 42 -5.53 -8.77 -5.92
C TYR A 42 -5.76 -7.45 -5.16
N ILE A 43 -4.81 -7.04 -4.31
CA ILE A 43 -4.89 -5.76 -3.59
C ILE A 43 -4.86 -4.59 -4.59
N ALA A 44 -4.08 -4.66 -5.66
CA ALA A 44 -4.06 -3.66 -6.73
C ALA A 44 -5.42 -3.52 -7.43
N GLY A 45 -6.09 -4.62 -7.75
CA GLY A 45 -7.46 -4.59 -8.26
C GLY A 45 -8.43 -3.89 -7.29
N VAL A 46 -8.30 -4.19 -5.98
CA VAL A 46 -9.11 -3.52 -4.94
C VAL A 46 -8.81 -2.02 -4.87
N CYS A 47 -7.53 -1.63 -5.00
CA CYS A 47 -7.11 -0.23 -4.98
C CYS A 47 -7.59 0.52 -6.22
N ALA A 48 -7.51 -0.08 -7.41
CA ALA A 48 -8.07 0.49 -8.64
C ALA A 48 -9.58 0.70 -8.52
N HIS A 49 -10.31 -0.31 -8.01
CA HIS A 49 -11.74 -0.20 -7.77
C HIS A 49 -12.08 0.93 -6.77
N ALA A 50 -11.32 1.06 -5.69
CA ALA A 50 -11.50 2.13 -4.70
C ALA A 50 -11.18 3.51 -5.28
N ALA A 51 -10.14 3.63 -6.12
CA ALA A 51 -9.79 4.86 -6.81
C ALA A 51 -10.90 5.29 -7.78
N LEU A 52 -11.44 4.36 -8.57
CA LEU A 52 -12.54 4.62 -9.52
C LEU A 52 -13.87 4.93 -8.84
N LYS A 53 -14.11 4.42 -7.62
CA LYS A 53 -15.25 4.86 -6.80
C LYS A 53 -15.15 6.33 -6.38
N LYS A 54 -13.93 6.81 -6.09
CA LYS A 54 -13.69 8.23 -5.77
C LYS A 54 -13.66 9.11 -7.01
N LEU A 55 -13.17 8.56 -8.12
CA LEU A 55 -13.01 9.22 -9.41
C LEU A 55 -13.74 8.42 -10.51
N PRO A 56 -15.08 8.51 -10.59
CA PRO A 56 -15.86 7.77 -11.56
C PRO A 56 -15.61 8.32 -12.98
N CYS A 57 -14.59 7.79 -13.64
CA CYS A 57 -14.15 8.22 -14.96
C CYS A 57 -13.73 7.01 -15.79
N GLU A 58 -14.42 6.78 -16.90
CA GLU A 58 -14.14 5.67 -17.83
C GLU A 58 -12.72 5.75 -18.41
N SER A 59 -12.24 6.96 -18.76
CA SER A 59 -10.86 7.15 -19.23
C SER A 59 -9.84 6.80 -18.14
N CYS A 60 -10.07 7.17 -16.88
CA CYS A 60 -9.22 6.72 -15.77
C CYS A 60 -9.33 5.21 -15.55
N ALA A 61 -10.48 4.59 -15.84
CA ALA A 61 -10.63 3.14 -15.74
C ALA A 61 -9.73 2.40 -16.73
N LEU A 62 -9.54 2.93 -17.94
CA LEU A 62 -8.61 2.37 -18.92
C LEU A 62 -7.14 2.46 -18.44
N ASN A 63 -6.80 3.55 -17.76
CA ASN A 63 -5.46 3.74 -17.18
C ASN A 63 -5.21 2.86 -15.95
N LEU A 64 -6.25 2.41 -15.26
CA LEU A 64 -6.13 1.67 -14.00
C LEU A 64 -6.42 0.18 -14.11
N THR A 65 -7.21 -0.23 -15.09
CA THR A 65 -7.73 -1.60 -15.21
C THR A 65 -7.75 -2.10 -16.65
N THR A 66 -7.77 -3.42 -16.81
CA THR A 66 -7.89 -4.11 -18.08
C THR A 66 -9.04 -5.10 -18.07
N GLU A 67 -9.56 -5.40 -19.27
CA GLU A 67 -10.69 -6.31 -19.44
C GLU A 67 -10.31 -7.79 -19.30
N GLY A 68 -9.01 -8.12 -19.34
CA GLY A 68 -8.50 -9.48 -19.20
C GLY A 68 -7.19 -9.55 -18.44
N SER A 69 -6.90 -10.73 -17.90
CA SER A 69 -5.62 -11.04 -17.27
C SER A 69 -4.50 -11.07 -18.30
N TYR A 70 -3.38 -10.43 -17.97
CA TYR A 70 -2.13 -10.59 -18.73
C TYR A 70 -1.30 -11.77 -18.23
N ASN A 71 -1.46 -12.15 -16.96
CA ASN A 71 -0.73 -13.24 -16.34
C ASN A 71 -1.65 -13.98 -15.36
N PHE A 72 -2.20 -15.11 -15.83
CA PHE A 72 -3.13 -15.93 -15.06
C PHE A 72 -2.60 -16.31 -13.67
N LEU A 73 -1.31 -16.62 -13.53
CA LEU A 73 -0.73 -17.00 -12.24
C LEU A 73 -0.72 -15.82 -11.26
N ILE A 74 -0.48 -14.60 -11.75
CA ILE A 74 -0.51 -13.38 -10.94
C ILE A 74 -1.95 -12.95 -10.65
N ASP A 75 -2.88 -13.15 -11.58
CA ASP A 75 -4.24 -12.64 -11.41
C ASP A 75 -5.23 -13.69 -10.88
N ILE A 76 -4.74 -14.88 -10.55
CA ILE A 76 -5.54 -16.03 -10.11
C ILE A 76 -6.49 -15.70 -8.95
N LEU A 77 -6.08 -14.81 -8.04
CA LEU A 77 -6.93 -14.42 -6.91
C LEU A 77 -8.06 -13.49 -7.32
N ILE A 78 -7.87 -12.64 -8.34
CA ILE A 78 -8.94 -11.78 -8.86
C ILE A 78 -10.01 -12.65 -9.51
N GLU A 79 -9.63 -13.62 -10.33
CA GLU A 79 -10.58 -14.52 -10.97
C GLU A 79 -11.39 -15.33 -9.95
N ASN A 80 -10.71 -15.88 -8.93
CA ASN A 80 -11.35 -16.80 -7.99
C ASN A 80 -12.12 -16.11 -6.85
N LEU A 81 -11.75 -14.88 -6.47
CA LEU A 81 -12.31 -14.22 -5.28
C LEU A 81 -13.20 -13.01 -5.59
N SER A 82 -13.08 -12.39 -6.77
CA SER A 82 -13.74 -11.11 -7.04
C SER A 82 -15.25 -11.17 -7.21
N ARG A 83 -15.82 -12.37 -7.41
CA ARG A 83 -17.25 -12.58 -7.75
C ARG A 83 -17.72 -11.67 -8.91
N GLY A 84 -16.81 -11.28 -9.81
CA GLY A 84 -17.08 -10.40 -10.96
C GLY A 84 -17.05 -8.90 -10.66
N ALA A 85 -16.75 -8.47 -9.43
CA ALA A 85 -16.77 -7.05 -9.04
C ALA A 85 -15.42 -6.34 -9.19
N LEU A 86 -14.31 -7.07 -9.28
CA LEU A 86 -12.97 -6.52 -9.49
C LEU A 86 -12.52 -6.78 -10.93
N LYS A 87 -12.01 -5.73 -11.57
CA LYS A 87 -11.29 -5.84 -12.83
C LYS A 87 -9.81 -6.11 -12.58
N PHE A 88 -9.11 -6.59 -13.61
CA PHE A 88 -7.67 -6.80 -13.57
C PHE A 88 -6.95 -5.43 -13.51
N PRO A 89 -5.99 -5.23 -12.60
CA PRO A 89 -5.25 -3.98 -12.51
C PRO A 89 -4.23 -3.85 -13.65
N GLN A 90 -4.01 -2.62 -14.11
CA GLN A 90 -2.87 -2.31 -14.98
C GLN A 90 -1.54 -2.51 -14.23
N PRO A 91 -0.43 -2.84 -14.93
CA PRO A 91 0.88 -3.06 -14.30
C PRO A 91 1.35 -1.91 -13.41
N VAL A 92 1.05 -0.66 -13.80
CA VAL A 92 1.38 0.53 -12.99
C VAL A 92 0.69 0.51 -11.61
N VAL A 93 -0.53 0.00 -11.53
CA VAL A 93 -1.27 -0.13 -10.27
C VAL A 93 -0.66 -1.24 -9.42
N VAL A 94 -0.29 -2.36 -10.04
CA VAL A 94 0.40 -3.46 -9.35
C VAL A 94 1.73 -2.99 -8.79
N ASN A 95 2.53 -2.26 -9.58
CA ASN A 95 3.79 -1.67 -9.14
C ASN A 95 3.56 -0.67 -7.99
N ALA A 96 2.54 0.20 -8.08
CA ALA A 96 2.22 1.14 -7.02
C ALA A 96 1.92 0.44 -5.68
N VAL A 97 1.15 -0.66 -5.71
CA VAL A 97 0.87 -1.46 -4.50
C VAL A 97 2.12 -2.20 -4.01
N LEU A 98 2.90 -2.80 -4.91
CA LEU A 98 4.16 -3.46 -4.58
C LEU A 98 5.13 -2.51 -3.86
N GLN A 99 5.38 -1.32 -4.44
CA GLN A 99 6.25 -0.33 -3.83
C GLN A 99 5.73 0.12 -2.48
N THR A 100 4.43 0.39 -2.36
CA THR A 100 3.81 0.75 -1.07
C THR A 100 4.01 -0.36 -0.02
N GLN A 101 3.91 -1.62 -0.41
CA GLN A 101 4.16 -2.75 0.49
C GLN A 101 5.64 -2.81 0.91
N LEU A 102 6.57 -2.65 -0.02
CA LEU A 102 8.00 -2.67 0.27
C LEU A 102 8.40 -1.53 1.22
N VAL A 103 7.89 -0.32 1.00
CA VAL A 103 8.07 0.81 1.92
C VAL A 103 7.54 0.48 3.30
N LEU A 104 6.31 -0.06 3.40
CA LEU A 104 5.73 -0.43 4.70
C LEU A 104 6.59 -1.47 5.44
N GLU A 105 7.18 -2.42 4.71
CA GLU A 105 8.07 -3.42 5.30
C GLU A 105 9.34 -2.78 5.85
N LYS A 106 9.99 -1.88 5.10
CA LYS A 106 11.15 -1.12 5.56
C LYS A 106 10.85 -0.26 6.78
N LEU A 107 9.68 0.38 6.80
CA LEU A 107 9.21 1.15 7.96
C LEU A 107 8.92 0.27 9.19
N SER A 108 8.57 -0.99 8.96
CA SER A 108 8.25 -1.95 10.01
C SER A 108 9.48 -2.71 10.54
N GLU A 109 10.63 -2.59 9.91
CA GLU A 109 11.90 -3.16 10.39
C GLU A 109 12.28 -2.56 11.75
N LYS A 110 13.00 -3.32 12.57
CA LYS A 110 13.29 -2.96 13.98
C LYS A 110 13.93 -1.58 14.13
N GLU A 111 14.81 -1.23 13.20
CA GLU A 111 15.55 0.04 13.15
C GLU A 111 14.61 1.24 12.90
N ASN A 112 13.52 1.02 12.16
CA ASN A 112 12.59 2.08 11.77
C ASN A 112 11.28 2.09 12.57
N ALA A 113 10.91 0.96 13.16
CA ALA A 113 9.61 0.76 13.78
C ALA A 113 9.32 1.79 14.88
N THR A 114 10.32 2.21 15.68
CA THR A 114 10.09 3.17 16.76
C THR A 114 9.61 4.51 16.24
N TRP A 115 10.31 5.07 15.25
CA TRP A 115 9.94 6.38 14.69
C TRP A 115 8.73 6.26 13.76
N PHE A 116 8.54 5.12 13.08
CA PHE A 116 7.36 4.89 12.25
C PHE A 116 6.07 4.82 13.07
N HIS A 117 6.10 4.23 14.27
CA HIS A 117 4.92 4.12 15.14
C HIS A 117 4.71 5.34 16.06
N ALA A 118 5.69 6.22 16.21
CA ALA A 118 5.57 7.44 17.01
C ALA A 118 4.53 8.45 16.49
N PRO A 119 4.43 8.76 15.18
CA PRO A 119 3.48 9.75 14.67
C PRO A 119 2.03 9.25 14.67
N GLY A 120 1.06 10.16 14.62
CA GLY A 120 -0.37 9.82 14.45
C GLY A 120 -0.84 9.70 13.00
N ASN A 121 0.06 9.89 12.02
CA ASN A 121 -0.25 10.00 10.60
C ASN A 121 0.53 9.01 9.72
N GLN A 122 0.71 7.76 10.16
CA GLN A 122 1.46 6.71 9.45
C GLN A 122 1.04 6.54 7.99
N ARG A 123 -0.26 6.74 7.69
CA ARG A 123 -0.75 6.71 6.32
C ARG A 123 -0.12 7.78 5.43
N GLU A 124 -0.04 9.01 5.93
CA GLU A 124 0.51 10.13 5.17
C GLU A 124 2.01 9.93 4.94
N LEU A 125 2.71 9.45 5.97
CA LEU A 125 4.12 9.08 5.87
C LEU A 125 4.35 7.97 4.83
N LEU A 126 3.58 6.88 4.91
CA LEU A 126 3.67 5.77 3.96
C LEU A 126 3.38 6.25 2.53
N LEU A 127 2.35 7.07 2.36
CA LEU A 127 1.98 7.62 1.05
C LEU A 127 3.07 8.52 0.49
N CYS A 128 3.64 9.40 1.32
CA CYS A 128 4.73 10.31 0.95
C CYS A 128 5.97 9.54 0.47
N LEU A 129 6.41 8.53 1.24
CA LEU A 129 7.54 7.69 0.87
C LEU A 129 7.26 6.82 -0.36
N SER A 130 6.06 6.24 -0.46
CA SER A 130 5.68 5.41 -1.62
C SER A 130 5.67 6.21 -2.92
N LYS A 131 5.20 7.46 -2.88
CA LYS A 131 5.30 8.38 -4.02
C LYS A 131 6.75 8.69 -4.41
N HIS A 132 7.64 8.83 -3.44
CA HIS A 132 9.05 9.11 -3.72
C HIS A 132 9.77 7.93 -4.40
N PHE A 133 9.44 6.69 -4.01
CA PHE A 133 10.02 5.49 -4.63
C PHE A 133 9.38 5.09 -5.96
N LEU A 134 8.19 5.59 -6.26
CA LEU A 134 7.62 5.53 -7.59
C LEU A 134 8.26 6.65 -8.41
N SER A 135 9.27 6.32 -9.22
CA SER A 135 9.86 7.24 -10.20
C SER A 135 8.76 7.86 -11.07
N ASP A 136 9.02 9.07 -11.60
CA ASP A 136 8.07 9.92 -12.33
C ASP A 136 7.02 9.09 -13.09
N SER A 137 5.74 9.36 -12.81
CA SER A 137 4.59 8.53 -13.17
C SER A 137 4.27 8.51 -14.68
N GLU A 138 5.28 8.32 -15.52
CA GLU A 138 5.22 8.31 -16.98
C GLU A 138 4.29 7.22 -17.52
N ASP A 139 3.92 6.23 -16.69
CA ASP A 139 3.05 5.12 -17.06
C ASP A 139 1.55 5.47 -17.05
N LEU A 140 1.15 6.66 -16.56
CA LEU A 140 -0.25 7.10 -16.55
C LEU A 140 -0.42 8.34 -17.44
N ASP A 141 -1.31 8.23 -18.43
CA ASP A 141 -1.67 9.37 -19.28
C ASP A 141 -2.64 10.33 -18.57
N VAL A 142 -2.58 11.61 -18.96
CA VAL A 142 -3.64 12.57 -18.65
C VAL A 142 -4.93 12.05 -19.30
N CYS A 143 -5.96 11.84 -18.51
CA CYS A 143 -7.19 11.24 -19.02
C CYS A 143 -7.96 12.23 -19.92
N PHE A 144 -8.85 11.73 -20.79
CA PHE A 144 -9.64 12.59 -21.71
C PHE A 144 -10.54 13.61 -21.00
N LYS A 145 -10.79 13.44 -19.70
CA LYS A 145 -11.51 14.41 -18.85
C LYS A 145 -10.60 15.38 -18.10
N GLY A 146 -9.29 15.36 -18.35
CA GLY A 146 -8.30 16.28 -17.78
C GLY A 146 -7.78 15.92 -16.39
N HIS A 147 -8.03 14.71 -15.88
CA HIS A 147 -7.46 14.29 -14.60
C HIS A 147 -5.95 14.03 -14.74
N HIS A 148 -5.16 14.72 -13.93
CA HIS A 148 -3.72 14.57 -13.92
C HIS A 148 -3.31 13.18 -13.39
N PRO A 149 -2.29 12.53 -13.98
CA PRO A 149 -1.73 11.24 -13.53
C PRO A 149 -1.49 11.18 -12.03
N ASP A 150 -0.89 12.23 -11.44
CA ASP A 150 -0.65 12.31 -10.01
C ASP A 150 -1.91 12.19 -9.15
N THR A 151 -3.03 12.76 -9.62
CA THR A 151 -4.30 12.70 -8.89
C THR A 151 -4.86 11.29 -8.92
N VAL A 152 -4.76 10.63 -10.07
CA VAL A 152 -5.19 9.23 -10.25
C VAL A 152 -4.32 8.30 -9.40
N LEU A 153 -3.00 8.43 -9.51
CA LEU A 153 -2.03 7.65 -8.74
C LEU A 153 -2.16 7.90 -7.24
N HIS A 154 -2.39 9.15 -6.80
CA HIS A 154 -2.62 9.46 -5.40
C HIS A 154 -3.83 8.70 -4.84
N ASN A 155 -4.93 8.59 -5.58
CA ASN A 155 -6.10 7.83 -5.14
C ASN A 155 -5.80 6.33 -5.00
N VAL A 156 -5.00 5.77 -5.91
CA VAL A 156 -4.51 4.38 -5.83
C VAL A 156 -3.64 4.20 -4.58
N LEU A 157 -2.61 5.03 -4.41
CA LEU A 157 -1.68 4.96 -3.27
C LEU A 157 -2.38 5.18 -1.93
N HIS A 158 -3.36 6.06 -1.88
CA HIS A 158 -4.17 6.25 -0.67
C HIS A 158 -4.98 4.99 -0.34
N ALA A 159 -5.53 4.30 -1.33
CA ALA A 159 -6.23 3.02 -1.11
C ALA A 159 -5.25 1.93 -0.68
N ALA A 160 -4.07 1.87 -1.30
CA ALA A 160 -3.01 0.92 -0.99
C ALA A 160 -2.50 1.09 0.45
N ALA A 161 -2.12 2.30 0.84
CA ALA A 161 -1.64 2.61 2.18
C ALA A 161 -2.68 2.23 3.25
N ASN A 162 -3.96 2.56 3.05
CA ASN A 162 -5.03 2.17 3.96
C ASN A 162 -5.15 0.64 4.10
N THR A 163 -5.16 -0.07 2.96
CA THR A 163 -5.36 -1.52 2.94
C THR A 163 -4.18 -2.24 3.58
N LEU A 164 -2.97 -1.84 3.23
CA LEU A 164 -1.74 -2.45 3.73
C LEU A 164 -1.51 -2.15 5.22
N LEU A 165 -1.77 -0.92 5.69
CA LEU A 165 -1.70 -0.60 7.12
C LEU A 165 -2.74 -1.38 7.93
N LYS A 166 -3.96 -1.51 7.41
CA LYS A 166 -4.99 -2.33 8.05
C LYS A 166 -4.56 -3.79 8.16
N ASN A 167 -4.04 -4.35 7.07
CA ASN A 167 -3.54 -5.72 7.04
C ASN A 167 -2.35 -5.91 8.01
N TYR A 168 -1.41 -4.96 8.04
CA TYR A 168 -0.27 -4.96 8.95
C TYR A 168 -0.71 -5.03 10.41
N VAL A 169 -1.65 -4.16 10.82
CA VAL A 169 -2.17 -4.15 12.19
C VAL A 169 -2.91 -5.44 12.52
N ASN A 170 -3.73 -5.95 11.59
CA ASN A 170 -4.46 -7.21 11.77
C ASN A 170 -3.50 -8.38 11.99
N VAL A 171 -2.51 -8.56 11.10
CA VAL A 171 -1.51 -9.63 11.22
C VAL A 171 -0.74 -9.54 12.54
N ARG A 172 -0.35 -8.32 12.94
CA ARG A 172 0.37 -8.12 14.20
C ARG A 172 -0.51 -8.45 15.41
N THR A 173 -1.79 -8.10 15.37
CA THR A 173 -2.77 -8.40 16.41
C THR A 173 -3.03 -9.90 16.51
N ASP A 174 -3.25 -10.57 15.39
CA ASP A 174 -3.48 -12.02 15.32
C ASP A 174 -2.28 -12.82 15.86
N ASN A 175 -1.06 -12.37 15.56
CA ASN A 175 0.16 -12.95 16.10
C ASN A 175 0.26 -12.78 17.62
N LEU A 176 -0.12 -11.63 18.17
CA LEU A 176 -0.14 -11.40 19.62
C LEU A 176 -1.19 -12.29 20.31
N MET A 177 -2.38 -12.42 19.71
CA MET A 177 -3.44 -13.27 20.24
C MET A 177 -3.04 -14.75 20.23
N THR A 178 -2.46 -15.23 19.14
CA THR A 178 -1.96 -16.61 19.03
C THR A 178 -0.92 -16.91 20.11
N LYS A 179 0.08 -16.04 20.29
CA LYS A 179 1.11 -16.19 21.33
C LYS A 179 0.51 -16.23 22.73
N LYS A 180 -0.46 -15.37 23.03
CA LYS A 180 -1.14 -15.35 24.33
C LYS A 180 -1.87 -16.67 24.61
N VAL A 181 -2.56 -17.22 23.60
CA VAL A 181 -3.24 -18.52 23.72
C VAL A 181 -2.23 -19.65 23.94
N GLU A 182 -1.10 -19.65 23.24
CA GLU A 182 -0.03 -20.63 23.41
C GLU A 182 0.60 -20.58 24.81
N GLU A 183 0.86 -19.37 25.32
CA GLU A 183 1.39 -19.17 26.68
C GLU A 183 0.40 -19.65 27.75
N GLN A 184 -0.89 -19.37 27.59
CA GLN A 184 -1.93 -19.87 28.49
C GLN A 184 -2.00 -21.40 28.47
N ARG A 185 -1.97 -22.02 27.29
CA ARG A 185 -1.91 -23.49 27.15
C ARG A 185 -0.66 -24.07 27.81
N ARG A 186 0.50 -23.42 27.68
CA ARG A 186 1.74 -23.85 28.34
C ARG A 186 1.61 -23.80 29.86
N LYS A 187 1.12 -22.68 30.42
CA LYS A 187 0.91 -22.52 31.87
C LYS A 187 -0.01 -23.60 32.44
N LEU A 188 -1.10 -23.91 31.74
CA LEU A 188 -2.04 -24.98 32.13
C LEU A 188 -1.39 -26.37 32.14
N ARG A 189 -0.44 -26.65 31.23
CA ARG A 189 0.28 -27.94 31.18
C ARG A 189 1.32 -28.09 32.29
N THR A 190 1.87 -27.00 32.79
CA THR A 190 2.92 -26.98 33.83
C THR A 190 2.39 -26.92 35.25
N LEU A 191 1.07 -26.82 35.46
CA LEU A 191 0.40 -26.83 36.76
C LEU A 191 0.11 -28.25 37.30
N LYS A 192 0.95 -29.24 36.95
CA LYS A 192 0.85 -30.60 37.48
C LYS A 192 1.65 -30.75 38.78
#